data_AF-A0A838TSQ5-F1
#
_entry.id   AF-A0A838TSQ5-F1
#
_cell.length_a   1.000
_cell.length_b   1.000
_cell.length_c   1.000
_cell.angle_alpha   90.00
_cell.angle_beta   90.00
_cell.angle_gamma   90.00
#
_symmetry.space_group_name_H-M   'P 1'
#
loop_
_entity.id
_entity.type
_entity.pdbx_description
1 polymer ?
#
loop_
_entity_poly.entity_id
_entity_poly.type
_entity_poly.pdbx_seq_one_letter_code
_entity_poly.pdbx_strand_id
1 'polypeptide(L)'
;VLYEWGAYYEKTFYTKILVNRILVLGSLVCGILLLLSSIFWLFKAIFKRLPWNEYFRRSLSAFGFLSLIIAFGTLAYMATNVPLMGTVNFFTITFFIGTIFFAVLGVAGFILTIKRFGQITNKWTKWYLLVTTTWLLALVVFYFHYDWIGLRMWNY
;
A
#
# COMPACT_ATOMS: atom_id res chain seq x y z
N VAL A 1 -36.15 -37.56 9.89
CA VAL A 1 -34.87 -37.17 9.24
C VAL A 1 -34.81 -35.66 9.28
N LEU A 2 -34.06 -35.13 10.26
CA LEU A 2 -33.99 -33.72 10.61
C LEU A 2 -33.07 -32.98 9.62
N TYR A 3 -33.52 -31.83 9.14
CA TYR A 3 -32.72 -30.91 8.33
C TYR A 3 -31.74 -30.15 9.22
N GLU A 4 -30.44 -30.40 9.03
CA GLU A 4 -29.34 -29.64 9.62
C GLU A 4 -29.20 -28.26 8.93
N TRP A 5 -30.01 -27.30 9.34
CA TRP A 5 -29.84 -25.87 9.00
C TRP A 5 -28.99 -25.12 10.04
N GLY A 6 -28.06 -25.81 10.72
CA GLY A 6 -27.46 -25.33 11.97
C GLY A 6 -25.98 -24.93 11.94
N ALA A 7 -25.26 -25.05 10.82
CA ALA A 7 -23.79 -25.01 10.86
C ALA A 7 -23.09 -24.15 9.78
N TYR A 8 -23.79 -23.24 9.09
CA TYR A 8 -23.18 -22.34 8.09
C TYR A 8 -22.96 -20.89 8.56
N TYR A 9 -23.08 -20.65 9.87
CA TYR A 9 -22.59 -19.43 10.51
C TYR A 9 -21.40 -19.81 11.39
N GLU A 10 -20.29 -20.23 10.78
CA GLU A 10 -19.00 -20.09 11.44
C GLU A 10 -18.90 -18.62 11.84
N LYS A 11 -18.95 -18.37 13.15
CA LYS A 11 -18.74 -17.04 13.75
C LYS A 11 -17.33 -16.61 13.38
N THR A 12 -17.16 -16.01 12.20
CA THR A 12 -15.99 -15.20 11.91
C THR A 12 -15.93 -14.18 13.03
N PHE A 13 -14.95 -14.33 13.92
CA PHE A 13 -14.82 -13.48 15.09
C PHE A 13 -14.91 -12.02 14.66
N TYR A 14 -15.94 -11.31 15.13
CA TYR A 14 -16.22 -9.91 14.77
C TYR A 14 -14.98 -9.02 14.97
N THR A 15 -14.14 -9.38 15.93
CA THR A 15 -12.83 -8.78 16.20
C THR A 15 -11.87 -8.84 15.00
N LYS A 16 -11.79 -9.97 14.28
CA LYS A 16 -10.92 -10.11 13.09
C LYS A 16 -11.35 -9.17 11.96
N ILE A 17 -12.66 -9.01 11.76
CA ILE A 17 -13.21 -8.10 10.74
C ILE A 17 -12.90 -6.64 11.11
N LEU A 18 -13.10 -6.26 12.36
CA LEU A 18 -12.79 -4.91 12.84
C LEU A 18 -11.30 -4.58 12.71
N VAL A 19 -10.41 -5.49 13.13
CA VAL A 19 -8.96 -5.29 13.04
C VAL A 19 -8.54 -5.09 11.58
N ASN A 20 -9.04 -5.91 10.65
CA ASN A 20 -8.74 -5.77 9.23
C ASN A 20 -9.22 -4.43 8.67
N ARG A 21 -10.43 -3.97 9.05
CA ARG A 21 -10.96 -2.67 8.62
C ARG A 21 -10.13 -1.51 9.15
N ILE A 22 -9.78 -1.53 10.43
CA ILE A 22 -8.95 -0.49 11.05
C ILE A 22 -7.56 -0.47 10.39
N LEU A 23 -6.97 -1.65 10.15
CA LEU A 23 -5.69 -1.78 9.46
C LEU A 23 -5.76 -1.10 8.09
N VAL A 24 -6.69 -1.52 7.24
CA VAL A 24 -6.81 -1.00 5.88
C VAL A 24 -7.11 0.50 5.87
N LEU A 25 -8.12 0.95 6.63
CA LEU A 25 -8.50 2.36 6.66
C LEU A 25 -7.38 3.24 7.24
N GLY A 26 -6.74 2.80 8.32
CA GLY A 26 -5.61 3.52 8.91
C GLY A 26 -4.42 3.63 7.95
N SER A 27 -4.12 2.55 7.23
CA SER A 27 -3.07 2.55 6.20
C SER A 27 -3.41 3.44 5.00
N LEU A 28 -4.67 3.48 4.56
CA LEU A 28 -5.12 4.38 3.49
C LEU A 28 -4.98 5.84 3.90
N VAL A 29 -5.43 6.21 5.11
CA VAL A 29 -5.28 7.57 5.64
C VAL A 29 -3.80 7.94 5.73
N CYS A 30 -2.96 7.05 6.27
CA CYS A 30 -1.51 7.28 6.34
C CYS A 30 -0.87 7.41 4.95
N GLY A 31 -1.28 6.60 3.98
CA GLY A 31 -0.80 6.66 2.60
C GLY A 31 -1.16 7.98 1.91
N ILE A 32 -2.40 8.46 2.08
CA ILE A 32 -2.84 9.76 1.54
C ILE A 32 -2.05 10.90 2.17
N LEU A 33 -1.90 10.90 3.50
CA LEU A 33 -1.09 11.91 4.20
C LEU A 33 0.36 11.88 3.69
N LEU A 34 0.92 10.69 3.46
CA LEU A 34 2.29 10.52 2.97
C LEU A 34 2.45 11.06 1.54
N LEU A 35 1.46 10.88 0.67
CA LEU A 35 1.46 11.49 -0.67
C LEU A 35 1.46 13.01 -0.60
N LEU A 36 0.59 13.60 0.23
CA LEU A 36 0.53 15.05 0.43
C LEU A 36 1.87 15.60 0.96
N SER A 37 2.46 14.91 1.93
CA SER A 37 3.77 15.29 2.49
C SER A 37 4.90 15.14 1.46
N SER A 38 4.83 14.11 0.61
CA SER A 38 5.77 13.92 -0.49
C SER A 38 5.72 15.08 -1.48
N ILE A 39 4.53 15.55 -1.85
CA ILE A 39 4.36 16.73 -2.71
C ILE A 39 4.99 17.98 -2.06
N PHE A 40 4.75 18.19 -0.76
CA PHE A 40 5.36 19.30 -0.04
C PHE A 40 6.90 19.23 0.00
N TRP A 41 7.47 18.04 0.19
CA TRP A 41 8.93 17.84 0.13
C TRP A 41 9.49 17.99 -1.28
N LEU A 42 8.72 17.63 -2.32
CA LEU A 42 9.10 17.86 -3.71
C LEU A 42 9.28 19.36 -3.97
N PHE A 43 8.32 20.20 -3.54
CA PHE A 43 8.49 21.65 -3.63
C PHE A 43 9.77 22.12 -2.91
N LYS A 44 10.02 21.65 -1.69
CA LYS A 44 11.27 21.99 -0.98
C LYS A 44 12.53 21.56 -1.72
N ALA A 45 12.50 20.40 -2.39
CA ALA A 45 13.64 19.92 -3.19
C ALA A 45 13.85 20.76 -4.45
N ILE A 46 12.76 21.14 -5.14
CA ILE A 46 12.79 22.03 -6.32
C ILE A 46 13.39 23.39 -5.93
N PHE A 47 12.99 23.95 -4.80
CA PHE A 47 13.54 25.21 -4.26
C PHE A 47 14.90 25.04 -3.58
N LYS A 48 15.60 23.91 -3.77
CA LYS A 48 16.94 23.60 -3.22
C LYS A 48 17.04 23.70 -1.68
N ARG A 49 15.90 23.66 -0.97
CA ARG A 49 15.85 23.63 0.51
C ARG A 49 16.00 22.22 1.08
N LEU A 50 16.00 21.21 0.22
CA LEU A 50 16.19 19.80 0.56
C LEU A 50 17.00 19.11 -0.55
N PRO A 51 18.05 18.35 -0.23
CA PRO A 51 18.77 17.59 -1.25
C PRO A 51 17.89 16.48 -1.82
N TRP A 52 18.00 16.23 -3.14
CA TRP A 52 17.20 15.23 -3.85
C TRP A 52 17.29 13.83 -3.23
N ASN A 53 18.47 13.44 -2.75
CA ASN A 53 18.66 12.15 -2.08
C ASN A 53 17.80 12.01 -0.82
N GLU A 54 17.56 13.10 -0.08
CA GLU A 54 16.65 13.06 1.06
C GLU A 54 15.17 13.06 0.65
N TYR A 55 14.83 13.75 -0.43
CA TYR A 55 13.48 13.68 -1.01
C TYR A 55 13.13 12.25 -1.40
N PHE A 56 13.92 11.63 -2.29
CA PHE A 56 13.66 10.26 -2.76
C PHE A 56 13.59 9.25 -1.61
N ARG A 57 14.46 9.40 -0.61
CA ARG A 57 14.42 8.56 0.59
C ARG A 57 13.10 8.69 1.35
N ARG A 58 12.63 9.92 1.60
CA ARG A 58 11.42 10.18 2.39
C ARG A 58 10.14 9.84 1.60
N SER A 59 10.20 9.95 0.28
CA SER A 59 9.09 9.72 -0.63
C SER A 59 9.01 8.29 -1.18
N LEU A 60 9.95 7.40 -0.81
CA LEU A 60 10.01 6.05 -1.37
C LEU A 60 8.73 5.25 -1.12
N SER A 61 8.26 5.22 0.13
CA SER A 61 6.99 4.57 0.49
C SER A 61 5.78 5.29 -0.11
N ALA A 62 5.88 6.59 -0.41
CA ALA A 62 4.84 7.34 -1.10
C ALA A 62 4.72 6.88 -2.56
N PHE A 63 5.84 6.65 -3.26
CA PHE A 63 5.85 6.08 -4.60
C PHE A 63 5.30 4.65 -4.61
N GLY A 64 5.62 3.85 -3.59
CA GLY A 64 4.99 2.54 -3.40
C GLY A 64 3.47 2.66 -3.30
N PHE A 65 2.96 3.54 -2.44
CA PHE A 65 1.52 3.74 -2.28
C PHE A 65 0.85 4.30 -3.54
N LEU A 66 1.52 5.19 -4.28
CA LEU A 66 1.04 5.66 -5.58
C LEU A 66 0.90 4.50 -6.58
N SER A 67 1.86 3.59 -6.60
CA SER A 67 1.81 2.38 -7.42
C SER A 67 0.63 1.49 -7.07
N LEU A 68 0.29 1.38 -5.78
CA LEU A 68 -0.92 0.68 -5.32
C LEU A 68 -2.20 1.34 -5.83
N ILE A 69 -2.30 2.68 -5.76
CA ILE A 69 -3.47 3.41 -6.28
C ILE A 69 -3.66 3.14 -7.76
N ILE A 70 -2.58 3.19 -8.54
CA ILE A 70 -2.60 2.89 -9.98
C ILE A 70 -3.07 1.46 -10.22
N ALA A 71 -2.51 0.48 -9.49
CA ALA A 71 -2.92 -0.92 -9.61
C ALA A 71 -4.42 -1.09 -9.33
N PHE A 72 -4.93 -0.59 -8.19
CA PHE A 72 -6.35 -0.68 -7.87
C PHE A 72 -7.24 0.12 -8.83
N GLY A 73 -6.75 1.22 -9.40
CA GLY A 73 -7.42 1.94 -10.49
C GLY A 73 -7.56 1.08 -11.75
N THR A 74 -6.51 0.36 -12.15
CA THR A 74 -6.59 -0.59 -13.27
C THR A 74 -7.52 -1.76 -12.97
N LEU A 75 -7.54 -2.26 -11.73
CA LEU A 75 -8.47 -3.31 -11.30
C LEU A 75 -9.93 -2.83 -11.38
N ALA A 76 -10.22 -1.62 -10.90
CA ALA A 76 -11.55 -1.03 -11.00
C ALA A 76 -12.01 -0.86 -12.45
N TYR A 77 -11.10 -0.47 -13.36
CA TYR A 77 -11.39 -0.39 -14.79
C TYR A 77 -11.64 -1.76 -15.43
N MET A 78 -10.86 -2.78 -15.06
CA MET A 78 -11.09 -4.15 -15.53
C MET A 78 -12.39 -4.74 -14.97
N ALA A 79 -12.80 -4.35 -13.75
CA ALA A 79 -14.04 -4.82 -13.14
C ALA A 79 -15.30 -4.39 -13.95
N THR A 80 -15.23 -3.28 -14.68
CA THR A 80 -16.29 -2.87 -15.62
C THR A 80 -16.11 -3.43 -17.03
N ASN A 81 -14.94 -3.99 -17.34
CA ASN A 81 -14.56 -4.56 -18.64
C ASN A 81 -14.04 -5.99 -18.46
N VAL A 82 -14.92 -6.87 -17.97
CA VAL A 82 -14.62 -8.28 -17.64
C VAL A 82 -13.83 -9.04 -18.73
N PRO A 83 -14.05 -8.82 -20.05
CA PRO A 83 -13.26 -9.49 -21.09
C PRO A 83 -11.74 -9.21 -21.04
N LEU A 84 -11.32 -8.15 -20.35
CA LEU A 84 -9.90 -7.85 -20.13
C LEU A 84 -9.27 -8.73 -19.04
N MET A 85 -10.06 -9.30 -18.13
CA MET A 85 -9.58 -10.30 -17.17
C MET A 85 -9.35 -11.63 -17.90
N GLY A 86 -8.28 -12.36 -17.56
CA GLY A 86 -7.91 -13.60 -18.24
C GLY A 86 -7.05 -13.45 -19.50
N THR A 87 -6.70 -12.22 -19.90
CA THR A 87 -5.77 -11.97 -21.01
C THR A 87 -4.52 -11.22 -20.56
N VAL A 88 -3.38 -11.50 -21.20
CA VAL A 88 -2.15 -10.73 -21.01
C VAL A 88 -2.33 -9.40 -21.73
N ASN A 89 -2.55 -8.33 -20.98
CA ASN A 89 -2.73 -6.99 -21.52
C ASN A 89 -2.09 -5.94 -20.61
N PHE A 90 -2.09 -4.68 -21.06
CA PHE A 90 -1.47 -3.59 -20.32
C PHE A 90 -2.02 -3.43 -18.90
N PHE A 91 -3.33 -3.59 -18.70
CA PHE A 91 -3.98 -3.43 -17.39
C PHE A 91 -3.64 -4.56 -16.43
N THR A 92 -3.67 -5.81 -16.89
CA THR A 92 -3.34 -6.97 -16.05
C THR A 92 -1.86 -6.97 -15.66
N ILE A 93 -0.96 -6.59 -16.59
CA ILE A 93 0.47 -6.39 -16.30
C ILE A 93 0.67 -5.21 -15.33
N THR A 94 -0.03 -4.09 -15.52
CA THR A 94 0.08 -2.92 -14.64
C THR A 94 -0.35 -3.25 -13.22
N PHE A 95 -1.43 -4.01 -13.04
CA PHE A 95 -1.86 -4.48 -11.72
C PHE A 95 -0.79 -5.37 -11.05
N PHE A 96 -0.27 -6.36 -11.79
CA PHE A 96 0.76 -7.27 -11.29
C PHE A 96 2.04 -6.51 -10.88
N ILE A 97 2.58 -5.68 -11.78
CA ILE A 97 3.79 -4.90 -11.51
C ILE A 97 3.52 -3.90 -10.38
N GLY A 98 2.38 -3.22 -10.39
CA GLY A 98 2.05 -2.18 -9.42
C GLY A 98 1.97 -2.70 -7.99
N THR A 99 1.35 -3.87 -7.79
CA THR A 99 1.29 -4.51 -6.46
C THR A 99 2.67 -4.97 -5.96
N ILE A 100 3.54 -5.45 -6.86
CA ILE A 100 4.94 -5.78 -6.53
C ILE A 100 5.74 -4.52 -6.17
N PHE A 101 5.62 -3.46 -6.97
CA PHE A 101 6.29 -2.19 -6.70
C PHE A 101 5.84 -1.58 -5.37
N PHE A 102 4.54 -1.64 -5.05
CA PHE A 102 4.02 -1.26 -3.74
C PHE A 102 4.72 -2.02 -2.61
N ALA A 103 4.83 -3.35 -2.73
CA ALA A 103 5.48 -4.18 -1.72
C ALA A 103 6.96 -3.82 -1.54
N VAL A 104 7.72 -3.79 -2.64
CA VAL A 104 9.16 -3.53 -2.62
C VAL A 104 9.48 -2.14 -2.10
N LEU A 105 8.82 -1.09 -2.64
CA LEU A 105 9.05 0.29 -2.22
C LEU A 105 8.49 0.58 -0.82
N GLY A 106 7.37 -0.05 -0.45
CA GLY A 106 6.82 0.01 0.89
C GLY A 106 7.82 -0.49 1.94
N VAL A 107 8.33 -1.71 1.74
CA VAL A 107 9.33 -2.35 2.63
C VAL A 107 10.65 -1.59 2.62
N ALA A 108 11.17 -1.22 1.44
CA ALA A 108 12.43 -0.48 1.34
C ALA A 108 12.35 0.89 2.04
N GLY A 109 11.23 1.61 1.88
CA GLY A 109 11.04 2.91 2.53
C GLY A 109 10.92 2.80 4.05
N PHE A 110 10.30 1.73 4.57
CA PHE A 110 10.30 1.43 6.01
C PHE A 110 11.71 1.12 6.53
N ILE A 111 12.46 0.25 5.85
CA ILE A 111 13.85 -0.10 6.23
C ILE A 111 14.74 1.15 6.25
N LEU A 112 14.64 2.01 5.24
CA LEU A 112 15.39 3.26 5.17
C LEU A 112 15.01 4.23 6.30
N THR A 113 13.72 4.25 6.67
CA THR A 113 13.21 5.08 7.78
C THR A 113 13.79 4.63 9.11
N ILE A 114 13.86 3.33 9.38
CA ILE A 114 14.51 2.78 10.59
C ILE A 114 16.01 3.05 10.58
N LYS A 115 16.72 2.68 9.51
CA LYS A 115 18.19 2.78 9.44
C LYS A 115 18.70 4.20 9.63
N ARG A 116 17.94 5.20 9.21
CA ARG A 116 18.31 6.62 9.30
C ARG A 116 17.45 7.41 10.26
N PHE A 117 16.76 6.73 11.17
CA PHE A 117 15.89 7.35 12.19
C PHE A 117 16.65 8.37 13.05
N GLY A 118 17.94 8.12 13.33
CA GLY A 118 18.81 9.06 14.07
C GLY A 118 19.25 10.31 13.30
N GLN A 119 19.19 10.29 11.96
CA GLN A 119 19.67 11.39 11.11
C GLN A 119 18.60 12.46 10.87
N ILE A 120 17.34 12.21 11.23
CA ILE A 120 16.24 13.15 11.05
C ILE A 120 16.21 14.12 12.24
N THR A 121 16.55 15.38 11.98
CA THR A 121 16.65 16.44 13.01
C THR A 121 15.28 16.84 13.57
N ASN A 122 14.25 16.91 12.72
CA ASN A 122 12.91 17.27 13.16
C ASN A 122 12.18 16.06 13.77
N LYS A 123 11.94 16.11 15.10
CA LYS A 123 11.22 15.09 15.87
C LYS A 123 9.83 14.77 15.28
N TRP A 124 9.10 15.77 14.82
CA TRP A 124 7.76 15.58 14.25
C TRP A 124 7.81 14.80 12.94
N THR A 125 8.70 15.20 12.02
CA THR A 125 8.87 14.50 10.73
C THR A 125 9.34 13.06 10.94
N LYS A 126 10.19 12.83 11.93
CA LYS A 126 10.73 11.52 12.30
C LYS A 126 9.63 10.55 12.74
N TRP A 127 8.80 10.96 13.71
CA TRP A 127 7.68 10.14 14.18
C TRP A 127 6.60 9.97 13.12
N TYR A 128 6.29 11.04 12.39
CA TYR A 128 5.37 10.99 11.26
C TYR A 128 5.77 9.92 10.25
N LEU A 129 7.01 9.95 9.76
CA LEU A 129 7.52 8.97 8.78
C LEU A 129 7.46 7.54 9.33
N LEU A 130 7.85 7.34 10.59
CA LEU A 130 7.80 6.02 11.22
C LEU A 130 6.38 5.48 11.26
N VAL A 131 5.43 6.28 11.75
CA VAL A 131 4.01 5.88 11.82
C VAL A 131 3.49 5.56 10.42
N THR A 132 3.65 6.47 9.45
CA THR A 132 3.10 6.26 8.10
C THR A 132 3.72 5.04 7.40
N THR A 133 5.03 4.84 7.51
CA THR A 133 5.70 3.70 6.87
C THR A 133 5.38 2.38 7.57
N THR A 134 5.15 2.39 8.90
CA THR A 134 4.69 1.21 9.64
C THR A 134 3.29 0.79 9.20
N TRP A 135 2.36 1.74 9.06
CA TRP A 135 1.01 1.44 8.56
C TRP A 135 1.02 0.93 7.12
N LEU A 136 1.87 1.49 6.25
CA LEU A 136 2.04 0.97 4.89
C LEU A 136 2.67 -0.43 4.89
N LEU A 137 3.63 -0.71 5.77
CA LEU A 137 4.18 -2.06 5.91
C LEU A 137 3.10 -3.05 6.38
N ALA A 138 2.27 -2.68 7.35
CA ALA A 138 1.14 -3.49 7.78
C ALA A 138 0.18 -3.80 6.62
N LEU A 139 -0.04 -2.82 5.73
CA LEU A 139 -0.84 -3.01 4.52
C LEU A 139 -0.18 -3.94 3.50
N VAL A 140 1.15 -3.88 3.35
CA VAL A 140 1.90 -4.84 2.53
C VAL A 140 1.72 -6.25 3.09
N VAL A 141 1.91 -6.45 4.40
CA VAL A 141 1.72 -7.75 5.05
C VAL A 141 0.28 -8.25 4.87
N PHE A 142 -0.70 -7.35 5.00
CA PHE A 142 -2.11 -7.68 4.77
C PHE A 142 -2.34 -8.18 3.33
N TYR A 143 -1.91 -7.45 2.30
CA TYR A 143 -2.09 -7.89 0.92
C TYR A 143 -1.27 -9.12 0.56
N PHE A 144 -0.11 -9.31 1.18
CA PHE A 144 0.69 -10.53 1.04
C PHE A 144 -0.07 -11.74 1.58
N HIS A 145 -0.70 -11.61 2.75
CA HIS A 145 -1.44 -12.69 3.39
C HIS A 145 -2.66 -13.17 2.59
N TYR A 146 -3.28 -12.30 1.80
CA TYR A 146 -4.40 -12.65 0.94
C TYR A 146 -3.99 -12.94 -0.52
N ASP A 147 -2.69 -13.06 -0.81
CA ASP A 147 -2.15 -13.31 -2.15
C ASP A 147 -2.49 -12.24 -3.21
N TRP A 148 -2.72 -10.99 -2.77
CA TRP A 148 -2.99 -9.86 -3.68
C TRP A 148 -1.72 -9.29 -4.31
N ILE A 149 -0.55 -9.53 -3.68
CA ILE A 149 0.73 -9.03 -4.20
C ILE A 149 1.21 -9.93 -5.33
N GLY A 150 1.37 -9.37 -6.53
CA GLY A 150 1.82 -10.14 -7.68
C GLY A 150 0.79 -11.15 -8.18
N LEU A 151 -0.51 -10.89 -7.94
CA LEU A 151 -1.58 -11.72 -8.48
C LEU A 151 -1.62 -11.59 -10.02
N ARG A 152 -1.56 -12.73 -10.72
CA ARG A 152 -1.59 -12.80 -12.18
C ARG A 152 -3.03 -12.90 -12.67
N MET A 153 -3.62 -11.76 -13.01
CA MET A 153 -5.02 -11.66 -13.44
C MET A 153 -5.30 -12.34 -14.81
N TRP A 154 -4.28 -12.76 -15.54
CA TRP A 154 -4.39 -13.43 -16.83
C TRP A 154 -4.34 -14.97 -16.75
N ASN A 155 -4.22 -15.53 -15.55
CA ASN A 155 -4.21 -16.97 -15.33
C ASN A 155 -5.59 -17.51 -14.86
N TYR A 156 -6.65 -16.71 -14.99
CA TYR A 156 -8.02 -17.01 -14.55
C TYR A 156 -9.00 -16.95 -15.72
#